data_AF-A0AAN4Z6T9-F1
#
_entry.id   AF-A0AAN4Z6T9-F1
#
_cell.length_a   1.000
_cell.length_b   1.000
_cell.length_c   1.000
_cell.angle_alpha   90.00
_cell.angle_beta   90.00
_cell.angle_gamma   90.00
#
_symmetry.space_group_name_H-M   'P 1'
#
loop_
_entity.id
_entity.type
_entity.pdbx_description
1 polymer ?
#
loop_
_entity_poly.entity_id
_entity_poly.type
_entity_poly.pdbx_seq_one_letter_code
_entity_poly.pdbx_strand_id
1 'polypeptide(L)'
;MQMRRPASVLRRKKKSTTSSAPPEPEKIAEPEYRVRPTSSSSKMTSFKMDDIVKLNVGGQRFDTRLRTLLADRSNELYAHFVVLLEGDLTEGKMPPRDGDGNVLLDRDPDHFRTLLNNLRFYVQLQAKQKVANGTNGVIEAEEDIRSTKSVGFIGRLLKN
;
A
#
# COMPACT_ATOMS: atom_id res chain seq x y z
N MET A 1 43.51 33.82 70.66
CA MET A 1 43.03 32.71 71.51
C MET A 1 43.01 31.44 70.65
N GLN A 2 44.12 30.71 70.65
CA GLN A 2 44.31 29.49 69.87
C GLN A 2 43.66 28.32 70.62
N MET A 3 42.73 27.61 69.98
CA MET A 3 42.14 26.40 70.53
C MET A 3 42.66 25.18 69.79
N ARG A 4 43.14 24.25 70.62
CA ARG A 4 43.96 23.08 70.34
C ARG A 4 43.15 21.97 69.64
N ARG A 5 43.84 21.23 68.76
CA ARG A 5 43.41 19.93 68.23
C ARG A 5 43.26 18.89 69.35
N PRO A 6 42.40 17.88 69.15
CA PRO A 6 42.75 16.52 69.56
C PRO A 6 42.77 15.57 68.35
N ALA A 7 43.86 14.82 68.22
CA ALA A 7 43.92 13.60 67.43
C ALA A 7 43.59 12.42 68.34
N SER A 8 42.67 11.54 67.95
CA SER A 8 42.55 10.22 68.58
C SER A 8 41.85 9.20 67.69
N VAL A 9 42.59 8.12 67.43
CA VAL A 9 42.13 6.72 67.32
C VAL A 9 41.48 6.29 66.00
N LEU A 10 42.38 5.77 65.17
CA LEU A 10 42.17 4.73 64.17
C LEU A 10 41.44 3.53 64.78
N ARG A 11 40.21 3.23 64.33
CA ARG A 11 39.54 1.95 64.62
C ARG A 11 39.12 1.29 63.31
N ARG A 12 39.99 0.40 62.82
CA ARG A 12 39.69 -0.57 61.76
C ARG A 12 38.48 -1.41 62.20
N LYS A 13 37.32 -1.22 61.57
CA LYS A 13 36.24 -2.21 61.60
C LYS A 13 36.28 -3.04 60.32
N LYS A 14 36.26 -4.35 60.54
CA LYS A 14 36.41 -5.42 59.57
C LYS A 14 35.34 -5.34 58.48
N LYS A 15 35.82 -5.60 57.26
CA LYS A 15 35.11 -6.02 56.06
C LYS A 15 34.12 -7.15 56.41
N SER A 16 32.83 -6.89 56.28
CA SER A 16 31.79 -7.93 56.16
C SER A 16 31.11 -7.72 54.82
N THR A 17 31.64 -8.44 53.84
CA THR A 17 31.02 -8.75 52.57
C THR A 17 29.71 -9.47 52.83
N THR A 18 28.60 -8.75 52.65
CA THR A 18 27.30 -9.37 52.38
C THR A 18 26.96 -8.95 50.98
N SER A 19 27.34 -9.79 50.01
CA SER A 19 26.97 -9.65 48.61
C SER A 19 25.47 -9.85 48.49
N SER A 20 24.70 -8.76 48.42
CA SER A 20 23.34 -8.82 47.91
C SER A 20 23.42 -9.16 46.42
N ALA A 21 22.82 -10.30 46.08
CA ALA A 21 22.81 -10.91 44.76
C ALA A 21 22.41 -9.93 43.63
N PRO A 22 23.05 -10.00 42.45
CA PRO A 22 22.41 -9.57 41.21
C PRO A 22 21.31 -10.58 40.85
N PRO A 23 20.10 -10.15 40.46
CA PRO A 23 19.09 -11.06 39.94
C PRO A 23 19.64 -11.74 38.67
N GLU A 24 19.49 -13.06 38.60
CA GLU A 24 19.79 -13.86 37.42
C GLU A 24 19.07 -13.27 36.20
N PRO A 25 19.69 -13.26 35.00
CA PRO A 25 18.98 -12.89 33.79
C PRO A 25 17.86 -13.90 33.58
N GLU A 26 16.62 -13.48 33.83
CA GLU A 26 15.43 -14.21 33.41
C GLU A 26 15.61 -14.52 31.93
N LYS A 27 15.62 -15.82 31.59
CA LYS A 27 15.55 -16.28 30.21
C LYS A 27 14.23 -15.78 29.65
N ILE A 28 14.27 -14.62 28.99
CA ILE A 28 13.18 -14.15 28.15
C ILE A 28 13.02 -15.25 27.10
N ALA A 29 11.97 -16.06 27.25
CA ALA A 29 11.59 -17.02 26.23
C ALA A 29 11.38 -16.23 24.94
N GLU A 30 12.18 -16.54 23.92
CA GLU A 30 11.99 -15.96 22.60
C GLU A 30 10.52 -16.15 22.22
N PRO A 31 9.81 -15.10 21.77
CA PRO A 31 8.48 -15.29 21.24
C PRO A 31 8.64 -16.21 20.02
N GLU A 32 8.14 -17.45 20.13
CA GLU A 32 7.98 -18.34 18.98
C GLU A 32 7.26 -17.53 17.91
N TYR A 33 8.00 -17.14 16.87
CA TYR A 33 7.41 -16.56 15.67
C TYR A 33 6.71 -17.71 14.96
N ARG A 34 5.53 -18.08 15.46
CA ARG A 34 4.69 -19.09 14.85
C ARG A 34 4.26 -18.55 13.50
N VAL A 35 5.01 -18.94 12.46
CA VAL A 35 4.62 -18.76 11.06
C VAL A 35 3.26 -19.41 10.94
N ARG A 36 2.21 -18.58 10.90
CA ARG A 36 0.85 -19.05 10.64
C ARG A 36 0.89 -19.65 9.23
N PRO A 37 0.37 -20.86 9.01
CA PRO A 37 0.25 -21.38 7.65
C PRO A 37 -0.57 -20.36 6.86
N THR A 38 0.02 -19.82 5.80
CA THR A 38 -0.62 -18.82 4.96
C THR A 38 -1.84 -19.46 4.31
N SER A 39 -2.96 -18.82 4.62
CA SER A 39 -4.31 -19.12 4.18
C SER A 39 -4.36 -19.44 2.69
N SER A 40 -5.11 -20.49 2.38
CA SER A 40 -5.69 -20.78 1.06
C SER A 40 -5.94 -19.51 0.25
N SER A 41 -5.32 -19.41 -0.93
CA SER A 41 -5.55 -18.36 -1.93
C SER A 41 -7.04 -18.27 -2.23
N SER A 42 -7.71 -17.35 -1.54
CA SER A 42 -9.12 -17.06 -1.76
C SER A 42 -9.15 -16.07 -2.91
N LYS A 43 -9.54 -16.55 -4.10
CA LYS A 43 -9.71 -15.67 -5.26
C LYS A 43 -10.68 -14.55 -4.88
N MET A 44 -10.24 -13.30 -5.01
CA MET A 44 -11.12 -12.16 -4.82
C MET A 44 -11.96 -11.92 -6.06
N THR A 45 -13.16 -11.38 -5.87
CA THR A 45 -13.97 -10.86 -6.98
C THR A 45 -13.24 -9.70 -7.64
N SER A 46 -13.06 -9.76 -8.96
CA SER A 46 -12.49 -8.67 -9.74
C SER A 46 -13.35 -7.40 -9.65
N PHE A 47 -12.72 -6.23 -9.66
CA PHE A 47 -13.43 -4.95 -9.64
C PHE A 47 -14.08 -4.65 -11.00
N LYS A 48 -15.13 -3.84 -10.98
CA LYS A 48 -15.80 -3.27 -12.16
C LYS A 48 -15.48 -1.77 -12.28
N MET A 49 -15.64 -1.23 -13.49
CA MET A 49 -15.33 0.16 -13.80
C MET A 49 -16.08 1.19 -12.94
N ASP A 50 -17.33 0.90 -12.55
CA ASP A 50 -18.13 1.81 -11.73
C ASP A 50 -18.00 1.57 -10.22
N ASP A 51 -17.17 0.62 -9.79
CA ASP A 51 -16.96 0.35 -8.37
C ASP A 51 -16.24 1.53 -7.69
N ILE A 52 -16.61 1.79 -6.45
CA ILE A 52 -15.99 2.81 -5.61
C ILE A 52 -14.68 2.26 -5.06
N VAL A 53 -13.59 2.94 -5.40
CA VAL A 53 -12.27 2.69 -4.85
C VAL A 53 -11.99 3.69 -3.74
N LYS A 54 -11.67 3.10 -2.60
CA LYS A 54 -11.40 3.73 -1.31
C LYS A 54 -9.90 3.98 -1.19
N LEU A 55 -9.45 5.23 -1.16
CA LEU A 55 -8.03 5.61 -1.11
C LEU A 55 -7.66 6.29 0.22
N ASN A 56 -6.43 6.06 0.66
CA ASN A 56 -5.75 6.81 1.70
C ASN A 56 -4.46 7.38 1.08
N VAL A 57 -4.41 8.71 0.92
CA VAL A 57 -3.32 9.42 0.24
C VAL A 57 -2.63 10.33 1.23
N GLY A 58 -1.41 9.99 1.64
CA GLY A 58 -0.67 10.77 2.64
C GLY A 58 -1.40 10.92 3.98
N GLY A 59 -2.30 10.00 4.33
CA GLY A 59 -3.15 10.06 5.53
C GLY A 59 -4.53 10.67 5.30
N GLN A 60 -4.83 11.21 4.11
CA GLN A 60 -6.13 11.78 3.80
C GLN A 60 -7.00 10.84 2.97
N ARG A 61 -8.27 10.77 3.35
CA ARG A 61 -9.28 9.93 2.72
C ARG A 61 -9.79 10.50 1.39
N PHE A 62 -9.80 9.67 0.35
CA PHE A 62 -10.46 9.98 -0.93
C PHE A 62 -11.31 8.82 -1.42
N ASP A 63 -12.47 9.15 -1.99
CA ASP A 63 -13.37 8.20 -2.66
C ASP A 63 -13.54 8.58 -4.13
N THR A 64 -13.44 7.59 -5.01
CA THR A 64 -13.64 7.79 -6.45
C THR A 64 -14.07 6.48 -7.12
N ARG A 65 -14.41 6.53 -8.41
CA ARG A 65 -14.70 5.32 -9.19
C ARG A 65 -13.45 4.77 -9.84
N LEU A 66 -13.38 3.45 -10.04
CA LEU A 66 -12.25 2.81 -10.72
C LEU A 66 -12.02 3.39 -12.12
N ARG A 67 -13.09 3.63 -12.90
CA ARG A 67 -13.01 4.28 -14.22
C ARG A 67 -12.32 5.64 -14.22
N THR A 68 -12.37 6.37 -13.11
CA THR A 68 -11.72 7.68 -12.99
C THR A 68 -10.21 7.52 -12.85
N LEU A 69 -9.76 6.52 -12.08
CA LEU A 69 -8.34 6.20 -11.92
C LEU A 69 -7.74 5.61 -13.21
N LEU A 70 -8.58 4.96 -14.03
CA LEU A 70 -8.19 4.36 -15.31
C LEU A 70 -8.49 5.24 -16.53
N ALA A 71 -8.88 6.50 -16.32
CA ALA A 71 -9.35 7.36 -17.40
C ALA A 71 -8.27 7.69 -18.43
N ASP A 72 -7.01 7.79 -17.98
CA ASP A 72 -5.86 8.16 -18.79
C ASP A 72 -4.76 7.11 -18.68
N ARG A 73 -4.51 6.38 -19.78
CA ARG A 73 -3.50 5.32 -19.86
C ARG A 73 -2.06 5.83 -19.75
N SER A 74 -1.84 7.14 -19.94
CA SER A 74 -0.51 7.75 -19.80
C SER A 74 -0.16 8.11 -18.34
N ASN A 75 -1.14 8.07 -17.44
CA ASN A 75 -0.97 8.41 -16.04
C ASN A 75 -0.46 7.21 -15.23
N GLU A 76 0.45 7.43 -14.28
CA GLU A 76 0.95 6.40 -13.36
C GLU A 76 -0.16 5.70 -12.57
N LEU A 77 -1.27 6.40 -12.28
CA LEU A 77 -2.44 5.81 -11.62
C LEU A 77 -3.06 4.68 -12.45
N TYR A 78 -3.03 4.74 -13.79
CA TYR A 78 -3.54 3.67 -14.62
C TYR A 78 -2.79 2.37 -14.36
N ALA A 79 -1.46 2.41 -14.38
CA ALA A 79 -0.61 1.25 -14.14
C ALA A 79 -0.83 0.66 -12.74
N HIS A 80 -1.09 1.50 -11.74
CA HIS A 80 -1.29 1.06 -10.37
C HIS A 80 -2.66 0.38 -10.15
N PHE A 81 -3.71 0.82 -10.85
CA PHE A 81 -5.08 0.37 -10.61
C PHE A 81 -5.61 -0.62 -11.65
N VAL A 82 -4.95 -0.79 -12.81
CA VAL A 82 -5.42 -1.71 -13.86
C VAL A 82 -5.46 -3.17 -13.38
N VAL A 83 -4.57 -3.54 -12.45
CA VAL A 83 -4.54 -4.87 -11.82
C VAL A 83 -5.86 -5.23 -11.13
N LEU A 84 -6.63 -4.24 -10.68
CA LEU A 84 -7.93 -4.49 -10.02
C LEU A 84 -8.98 -5.09 -10.97
N LEU A 85 -8.79 -4.95 -12.28
CA LEU A 85 -9.66 -5.55 -13.30
C LEU A 85 -9.29 -7.00 -13.64
N GLU A 86 -8.18 -7.51 -13.14
CA GLU A 86 -7.73 -8.87 -13.43
C GLU A 86 -8.69 -9.90 -12.80
N GLY A 87 -9.13 -10.87 -13.59
CA GLY A 87 -10.05 -11.93 -13.14
C GLY A 87 -9.42 -12.94 -12.17
N ASP A 88 -8.09 -12.93 -12.04
CA ASP A 88 -7.30 -13.74 -11.11
C ASP A 88 -6.67 -12.90 -10.00
N LEU A 89 -7.34 -11.81 -9.60
CA LEU A 89 -6.87 -10.93 -8.52
C LEU A 89 -6.65 -11.74 -7.22
N THR A 90 -5.41 -11.68 -6.72
CA THR A 90 -4.96 -12.28 -5.46
C THR A 90 -4.46 -11.19 -4.53
N GLU A 91 -4.41 -11.47 -3.24
CA GLU A 91 -3.88 -10.54 -2.22
C GLU A 91 -2.47 -10.00 -2.57
N GLY A 92 -1.60 -10.85 -3.13
CA GLY A 92 -0.24 -10.45 -3.50
C GLY A 92 -0.13 -9.51 -4.71
N LYS A 93 -1.17 -9.46 -5.55
CA LYS A 93 -1.26 -8.51 -6.68
C LYS A 93 -1.96 -7.21 -6.31
N MET A 94 -2.57 -7.18 -5.14
CA MET A 94 -3.47 -6.11 -4.76
C MET A 94 -2.66 -4.90 -4.24
N PRO A 95 -3.05 -3.66 -4.57
CA PRO A 95 -2.38 -2.47 -4.04
C PRO A 95 -2.35 -2.46 -2.50
N PRO A 96 -1.29 -1.95 -1.87
CA PRO A 96 -1.19 -1.89 -0.42
C PRO A 96 -2.41 -1.23 0.22
N ARG A 97 -2.88 -1.76 1.35
CA ARG A 97 -4.02 -1.21 2.08
C ARG A 97 -3.65 -0.83 3.51
N ASP A 98 -4.34 0.18 4.05
CA ASP A 98 -4.27 0.52 5.47
C ASP A 98 -5.13 -0.44 6.32
N GLY A 99 -5.11 -0.22 7.64
CA GLY A 99 -5.89 -1.03 8.60
C GLY A 99 -7.42 -0.98 8.38
N ASP A 100 -7.91 0.03 7.66
CA ASP A 100 -9.33 0.21 7.32
C ASP A 100 -9.68 -0.36 5.93
N GLY A 101 -8.69 -0.92 5.22
CA GLY A 101 -8.87 -1.50 3.89
C GLY A 101 -8.85 -0.49 2.74
N ASN A 102 -8.37 0.73 2.97
CA ASN A 102 -8.20 1.75 1.93
C ASN A 102 -6.87 1.57 1.21
N VAL A 103 -6.84 1.74 -0.11
CA VAL A 103 -5.61 1.66 -0.89
C VAL A 103 -4.69 2.83 -0.52
N LEU A 104 -3.49 2.49 -0.08
CA LEU A 104 -2.47 3.43 0.37
C LEU A 104 -1.70 4.01 -0.82
N LEU A 105 -1.63 5.33 -0.87
CA LEU A 105 -0.77 6.08 -1.80
C LEU A 105 0.15 7.01 -0.99
N ASP A 106 1.45 6.79 -1.13
CA ASP A 106 2.49 7.62 -0.51
C ASP A 106 2.72 8.89 -1.33
N ARG A 107 1.74 9.81 -1.26
CA ARG A 107 1.71 11.07 -2.03
C ARG A 107 1.11 12.19 -1.18
N ASP A 108 1.44 13.41 -1.57
CA ASP A 108 0.81 14.61 -1.00
C ASP A 108 -0.68 14.69 -1.38
N PRO A 109 -1.59 14.85 -0.40
CA PRO A 109 -3.03 14.83 -0.66
C PRO A 109 -3.54 16.06 -1.42
N ASP A 110 -2.90 17.23 -1.30
CA ASP A 110 -3.34 18.45 -2.00
C ASP A 110 -3.03 18.39 -3.50
N HIS A 111 -1.84 17.91 -3.84
CA HIS A 111 -1.47 17.62 -5.23
C HIS A 111 -2.36 16.53 -5.82
N PHE A 112 -2.63 15.46 -5.06
CA PHE A 112 -3.51 14.39 -5.49
C PHE A 112 -4.95 14.85 -5.71
N ARG A 113 -5.47 15.75 -4.86
CA ARG A 113 -6.83 16.31 -5.04
C ARG A 113 -6.97 17.00 -6.40
N THR A 114 -5.97 17.79 -6.79
CA THR A 114 -5.95 18.47 -8.09
C THR A 114 -5.91 17.46 -9.24
N LEU A 115 -5.03 16.46 -9.15
CA LEU A 115 -4.93 15.37 -10.12
C LEU A 115 -6.26 14.62 -10.29
N LEU A 116 -6.88 14.23 -9.16
CA LEU A 116 -8.13 13.47 -9.16
C LEU A 116 -9.28 14.28 -9.77
N ASN A 117 -9.34 15.58 -9.50
CA ASN A 117 -10.35 16.46 -10.11
C ASN A 117 -10.15 16.60 -11.63
N ASN A 118 -8.91 16.70 -12.10
CA ASN A 118 -8.60 16.73 -13.54
C ASN A 118 -9.06 15.44 -14.23
N LEU A 119 -8.81 14.27 -13.61
CA LEU A 119 -9.27 12.98 -14.14
C LEU A 119 -10.80 12.88 -14.17
N ARG A 120 -11.50 13.37 -13.14
CA ARG A 120 -12.97 13.43 -13.12
C ARG A 120 -13.52 14.28 -14.26
N PHE A 121 -12.91 15.44 -14.51
CA PHE A 121 -13.28 16.29 -15.64
C PHE A 121 -13.01 15.60 -16.99
N TYR A 122 -11.87 14.92 -17.11
CA TYR A 122 -11.50 14.19 -18.31
C TYR A 122 -12.52 13.10 -18.68
N VAL A 123 -12.98 12.31 -17.70
CA VAL A 123 -14.05 11.31 -17.91
C VAL A 123 -15.35 11.97 -18.41
N GLN A 124 -15.73 13.12 -17.85
CA GLN A 124 -16.92 13.84 -18.29
C GLN A 124 -16.77 14.38 -19.72
N LEU A 125 -15.58 14.86 -20.07
CA LEU A 125 -15.29 15.36 -21.42
C LEU A 125 -15.37 14.22 -22.44
N GLN A 126 -14.77 13.07 -22.16
CA GLN A 126 -14.88 11.88 -23.01
C GLN A 126 -16.35 11.44 -23.18
N ALA A 127 -17.14 11.45 -22.10
CA ALA A 127 -18.57 11.11 -22.19
C ALA A 127 -19.34 12.08 -23.10
N LYS A 128 -19.09 13.39 -22.98
CA LYS A 128 -19.70 14.40 -23.85
C LYS A 128 -19.29 14.23 -25.31
N GLN A 129 -18.03 13.93 -25.59
CA GLN A 129 -17.54 13.68 -26.94
C GLN A 129 -18.18 12.42 -27.55
N LYS A 130 -18.36 11.35 -26.78
CA LYS A 130 -19.07 10.14 -27.24
C LYS A 130 -20.51 10.43 -27.63
N VAL A 131 -21.22 11.23 -26.83
CA VAL A 131 -22.60 11.66 -27.13
C VAL A 131 -22.64 12.54 -28.39
N ALA A 132 -21.69 13.47 -28.53
CA ALA A 132 -21.60 14.35 -29.70
C ALA A 132 -21.24 13.61 -30.99
N ASN A 133 -20.42 12.55 -30.90
CA ASN A 133 -19.96 11.77 -32.05
C ASN A 133 -20.96 10.69 -32.50
N GLY A 134 -22.14 10.60 -31.90
CA GLY A 134 -23.24 9.76 -32.38
C GLY A 134 -23.01 8.24 -32.29
N THR A 135 -22.01 7.77 -31.55
CA THR A 135 -21.88 6.34 -31.24
C THR A 135 -22.97 5.95 -30.24
N ASN A 136 -24.08 5.43 -30.79
CA ASN A 136 -25.12 4.77 -30.01
C ASN A 136 -24.47 3.77 -29.06
N GLY A 137 -24.78 3.91 -27.77
CA GLY A 137 -24.17 3.16 -26.69
C GLY A 137 -24.31 1.65 -26.85
N VAL A 138 -23.29 1.03 -27.42
CA VAL A 138 -22.99 -0.38 -27.23
C VAL A 138 -21.56 -0.47 -26.71
N ILE A 139 -21.45 -1.25 -25.64
CA ILE A 139 -20.30 -1.52 -24.78
C ILE A 139 -19.02 -1.78 -25.60
N GLU A 140 -18.14 -0.79 -25.72
CA GLU A 140 -16.75 -0.94 -26.25
C GLU A 140 -15.72 -0.50 -25.20
N ALA A 141 -15.90 -0.93 -23.95
CA ALA A 141 -14.85 -0.86 -22.94
C ALA A 141 -14.37 -2.25 -22.49
N GLU A 142 -15.03 -3.33 -22.94
CA GLU A 142 -14.75 -4.70 -22.49
C GLU A 142 -13.83 -5.50 -23.43
N GLU A 143 -13.67 -5.10 -24.69
CA GLU A 143 -12.86 -5.85 -25.66
C GLU A 143 -11.39 -5.44 -25.74
N ASP A 144 -11.04 -4.18 -25.42
CA ASP A 144 -9.64 -3.71 -25.45
C ASP A 144 -8.75 -4.37 -24.39
N ILE A 145 -9.33 -4.93 -23.31
CA ILE A 145 -8.57 -5.61 -22.26
C ILE A 145 -8.39 -7.10 -22.58
N ARG A 146 -9.21 -7.70 -23.47
CA ARG A 146 -9.07 -9.11 -23.87
C ARG A 146 -8.12 -9.34 -25.04
N SER A 147 -7.69 -8.30 -25.74
CA SER A 147 -6.74 -8.40 -26.87
C SER A 147 -5.27 -8.38 -26.42
N THR A 148 -4.90 -9.30 -25.51
CA THR A 148 -3.48 -9.63 -25.24
C THR A 148 -3.18 -11.13 -25.33
N LYS A 149 -4.15 -11.95 -25.76
CA LYS A 149 -3.91 -13.35 -26.14
C LYS A 149 -3.85 -13.52 -27.66
N SER A 150 -2.80 -12.97 -28.27
CA SER A 150 -2.31 -13.42 -29.58
C SER A 150 -0.82 -13.11 -29.69
N VAL A 151 -0.02 -13.79 -28.86
CA VAL A 151 1.38 -14.06 -29.20
C VAL A 151 1.35 -15.11 -30.31
N GLY A 152 1.48 -14.69 -31.57
CA GLY A 152 1.53 -15.58 -32.71
C GLY A 152 1.75 -14.83 -34.02
N PHE A 153 2.80 -15.21 -34.77
CA PHE A 153 3.18 -14.78 -36.11
C PHE A 153 4.11 -13.56 -36.26
N ILE A 154 5.34 -13.69 -35.78
CA ILE A 154 6.51 -13.22 -36.56
C ILE A 154 6.85 -14.35 -37.52
N GLY A 155 6.60 -14.18 -38.82
CA GLY A 155 6.98 -15.20 -39.79
C GLY A 155 6.38 -15.06 -41.19
N ARG A 156 6.56 -13.91 -41.86
CA ARG A 156 6.68 -13.87 -43.33
C ARG A 156 7.10 -12.49 -43.83
N LEU A 157 8.40 -12.28 -44.06
CA LEU A 157 8.85 -11.24 -44.99
C LEU A 157 10.25 -11.53 -45.53
N LEU A 158 10.39 -12.50 -46.42
CA LEU A 158 11.43 -12.52 -47.45
C LEU A 158 10.95 -13.38 -48.63
N LYS A 159 10.44 -12.70 -49.67
CA LYS A 159 10.51 -13.10 -51.07
C LYS A 159 10.17 -11.86 -51.89
N ASN A 160 11.23 -11.24 -52.42
CA ASN A 160 11.41 -10.91 -53.84
C ASN A 160 12.88 -10.55 -54.04
#